data_AF-A0A953BKK5-F1
#
_entry.id   AF-A0A953BKK5-F1
#
_cell.length_a   1.000
_cell.length_b   1.000
_cell.length_c   1.000
_cell.angle_alpha   90.00
_cell.angle_beta   90.00
_cell.angle_gamma   90.00
#
_symmetry.space_group_name_H-M   'P 1'
#
loop_
_entity.id
_entity.type
_entity.pdbx_description
1 polymer ?
#
loop_
_entity_poly.entity_id
_entity_poly.type
_entity_poly.pdbx_seq_one_letter_code
_entity_poly.pdbx_strand_id
1 'polypeptide(L)'
;MLDNEKVCDLFYREYRAQHEATDAIYTKYQFAVATIALIGGIVGALSRRDLLPLFWLRIDVCVYYILVFVSMAFIGCASVCLVISITPRKFQQLDGLQKWQKWRSDYKDDVIASGYGSQEPHLVDDAVAHATCEQATARLAEATDWNATKNNIKLRWFNMCFYFTVGAIGVVAAQAVMHTILLLNEVKLP
;
A
#
# COMPACT_ATOMS: atom_id res chain seq x y z
N MET A 1 29.60 -4.67 -23.74
CA MET A 1 28.32 -5.37 -23.55
C MET A 1 28.19 -5.66 -22.07
N LEU A 2 27.11 -5.24 -21.42
CA LEU A 2 26.87 -5.68 -20.05
C LEU A 2 26.65 -7.19 -20.09
N ASP A 3 27.33 -7.88 -19.19
CA ASP A 3 27.22 -9.32 -18.99
C ASP A 3 25.75 -9.64 -18.68
N ASN A 4 25.06 -10.35 -19.57
CA ASN A 4 23.61 -10.54 -19.51
C ASN A 4 23.16 -11.19 -18.19
N GLU A 5 24.04 -11.99 -17.59
CA GLU A 5 23.85 -12.60 -16.28
C GLU A 5 23.73 -11.56 -15.14
N LYS A 6 24.53 -10.48 -15.19
CA LYS A 6 24.47 -9.38 -14.21
C LYS A 6 23.19 -8.57 -14.34
N VAL A 7 22.68 -8.42 -15.57
CA VAL A 7 21.41 -7.74 -15.84
C VAL A 7 20.25 -8.56 -15.28
N CYS A 8 20.26 -9.87 -15.49
CA CYS A 8 19.24 -10.78 -14.95
C CYS A 8 19.23 -10.79 -13.40
N ASP A 9 20.40 -10.83 -12.75
CA ASP A 9 20.50 -10.75 -11.28
C ASP A 9 19.97 -9.41 -10.74
N LEU A 10 20.24 -8.30 -11.44
CA LEU A 10 19.73 -6.99 -11.06
C LEU A 10 18.18 -6.96 -11.05
N PHE A 11 17.54 -7.42 -12.13
CA PHE A 11 16.08 -7.48 -12.20
C PHE A 11 15.46 -8.47 -11.20
N TYR A 12 16.13 -9.59 -10.93
CA TYR A 12 15.67 -10.54 -9.92
C TYR A 12 15.73 -9.95 -8.50
N ARG A 13 16.82 -9.23 -8.16
CA ARG A 13 16.93 -8.51 -6.89
C ARG A 13 15.86 -7.44 -6.74
N GLU A 14 15.58 -6.69 -7.80
CA GLU A 14 14.57 -5.63 -7.79
C GLU A 14 13.15 -6.20 -7.63
N TYR A 15 12.83 -7.29 -8.36
CA TYR A 15 11.60 -8.04 -8.20
C TYR A 15 11.40 -8.52 -6.75
N ARG A 16 12.46 -9.10 -6.15
CA ARG A 16 12.44 -9.57 -4.77
C ARG A 16 12.27 -8.42 -3.77
N ALA A 17 12.98 -7.32 -3.96
CA ALA A 17 12.87 -6.14 -3.11
C ALA A 17 11.44 -5.57 -3.12
N GLN A 18 10.72 -5.61 -4.24
CA GLN A 18 9.33 -5.18 -4.30
C GLN A 18 8.37 -6.10 -3.52
N HIS A 19 8.63 -7.40 -3.50
CA HIS A 19 7.90 -8.35 -2.65
C HIS A 19 8.19 -8.11 -1.17
N GLU A 20 9.47 -8.00 -0.79
CA GLU A 20 9.87 -7.75 0.61
C GLU A 20 9.37 -6.39 1.12
N ALA A 21 9.37 -5.36 0.27
CA ALA A 21 8.80 -4.04 0.62
C ALA A 21 7.29 -4.13 0.89
N THR A 22 6.58 -5.06 0.26
CA THR A 22 5.15 -5.27 0.50
C THR A 22 4.92 -5.86 1.90
N ASP A 23 5.81 -6.75 2.35
CA ASP A 23 5.70 -7.37 3.67
C ASP A 23 5.94 -6.37 4.81
N ALA A 24 6.91 -5.47 4.64
CA ALA A 24 7.22 -4.42 5.63
C ALA A 24 6.07 -3.40 5.82
N ILE A 25 5.12 -3.31 4.88
CA ILE A 25 3.97 -2.40 4.99
C ILE A 25 2.92 -2.96 5.96
N TYR A 26 2.84 -4.28 6.19
CA TYR A 26 1.85 -4.87 7.10
C TYR A 26 1.97 -4.36 8.54
N THR A 27 3.19 -4.18 9.04
CA THR A 27 3.43 -3.63 10.38
C THR A 27 2.93 -2.18 10.48
N LYS A 28 3.06 -1.40 9.40
CA LYS A 28 2.59 -0.01 9.35
C LYS A 28 1.06 0.06 9.35
N TYR A 29 0.38 -0.92 8.74
CA TYR A 29 -1.09 -0.99 8.77
C TYR A 29 -1.62 -1.22 10.18
N GLN A 30 -1.00 -2.08 10.98
CA GLN A 30 -1.40 -2.31 12.38
C GLN A 30 -1.36 -1.01 13.19
N PHE A 31 -0.30 -0.22 13.03
CA PHE A 31 -0.17 1.08 13.68
C PHE A 31 -1.27 2.04 13.22
N ALA A 32 -1.53 2.13 11.91
CA ALA A 32 -2.59 2.99 11.36
C ALA A 32 -3.98 2.62 11.91
N VAL A 33 -4.32 1.33 12.00
CA VAL A 33 -5.58 0.87 12.61
C VAL A 33 -5.67 1.30 14.06
N ALA A 34 -4.61 1.07 14.85
CA ALA A 34 -4.58 1.44 16.25
C ALA A 34 -4.76 2.96 16.45
N THR A 35 -4.10 3.78 15.63
CA THR A 35 -4.24 5.24 15.67
C THR A 35 -5.67 5.70 15.33
N ILE A 36 -6.27 5.16 14.27
CA ILE A 36 -7.65 5.49 13.89
C ILE A 36 -8.63 5.13 15.01
N ALA A 37 -8.49 3.93 15.58
CA ALA A 37 -9.34 3.48 16.69
C ALA A 37 -9.19 4.38 17.94
N LEU A 38 -7.96 4.77 18.27
CA LEU A 38 -7.67 5.66 19.40
C LEU A 38 -8.29 7.05 19.18
N ILE A 39 -8.12 7.65 18.00
CA ILE A 39 -8.72 8.96 17.68
C ILE A 39 -10.25 8.87 17.70
N GLY A 40 -10.83 7.80 17.14
CA GLY A 40 -12.27 7.56 17.20
C GLY A 40 -12.79 7.43 18.64
N GLY A 41 -12.05 6.75 19.51
CA GLY A 41 -12.34 6.67 20.93
C GLY A 41 -12.34 8.03 21.63
N ILE A 42 -11.34 8.88 21.33
CA ILE A 42 -11.26 10.25 21.86
C ILE A 42 -12.46 11.09 21.39
N VAL A 43 -12.81 11.05 20.10
CA VAL A 43 -13.99 11.77 19.59
C VAL A 43 -15.27 11.31 20.30
N GLY A 44 -15.43 10.01 20.49
CA GLY A 44 -16.56 9.44 21.22
C GLY A 44 -16.61 9.91 22.68
N ALA A 45 -15.47 9.90 23.37
CA ALA A 45 -15.35 10.35 24.76
C ALA A 45 -15.61 11.86 24.93
N LEU A 46 -15.18 12.67 23.96
CA LEU A 46 -15.42 14.11 23.96
C LEU A 46 -16.84 14.49 23.52
N SER A 47 -17.65 13.56 22.99
CA SER A 47 -18.98 13.85 22.43
C SER A 47 -20.06 13.95 23.51
N ARG A 48 -20.65 15.14 23.68
CA ARG A 48 -21.64 15.44 24.72
C ARG A 48 -23.06 15.55 24.19
N ARG A 49 -23.81 14.43 24.19
CA ARG A 49 -25.17 14.35 23.64
C ARG A 49 -26.20 15.23 24.36
N ASP A 50 -25.94 15.58 25.60
CA ASP A 50 -26.75 16.50 26.41
C ASP A 50 -26.85 17.92 25.80
N LEU A 51 -25.88 18.32 24.98
CA LEU A 51 -25.87 19.63 24.33
C LEU A 51 -26.58 19.68 22.97
N LEU A 52 -27.05 18.54 22.44
CA LEU A 52 -27.75 18.47 21.15
C LEU A 52 -28.95 19.42 21.03
N PRO A 53 -29.83 19.56 22.05
CA PRO A 53 -30.98 20.46 21.95
C PRO A 53 -30.59 21.93 21.78
N LEU A 54 -29.40 22.31 22.24
CA LEU A 54 -28.88 23.68 22.18
C LEU A 54 -28.18 24.00 20.85
N PHE A 55 -28.08 23.03 19.93
CA PHE A 55 -27.34 23.17 18.67
C PHE A 55 -27.78 24.38 17.84
N TRP A 56 -29.09 24.61 17.71
CA TRP A 56 -29.62 25.75 16.95
C TRP A 56 -29.74 27.05 17.77
N LEU A 57 -29.51 26.98 19.08
CA LEU A 57 -29.70 28.10 20.00
C LEU A 57 -28.39 28.82 20.32
N ARG A 58 -27.26 28.10 20.27
CA ARG A 58 -25.96 28.62 20.65
C ARG A 58 -24.90 28.34 19.60
N ILE A 59 -24.20 29.39 19.16
CA ILE A 59 -23.17 29.31 18.11
C ILE A 59 -21.98 28.46 18.55
N ASP A 60 -21.55 28.55 19.81
CA ASP A 60 -20.43 27.77 20.35
C ASP A 60 -20.71 26.25 20.36
N VAL A 61 -21.94 25.86 20.71
CA VAL A 61 -22.41 24.47 20.62
C VAL A 61 -22.48 24.01 19.16
N CYS A 62 -22.98 24.85 18.26
CA CYS A 62 -23.02 24.56 16.82
C CYS A 62 -21.61 24.30 16.24
N VAL A 63 -20.66 25.19 16.52
CA VAL A 63 -19.26 25.05 16.08
C VAL A 63 -18.63 23.77 16.65
N TYR A 64 -18.88 23.45 17.92
CA TYR A 64 -18.40 22.21 18.53
C TYR A 64 -18.92 20.96 17.79
N TYR A 65 -20.21 20.90 17.46
CA TYR A 65 -20.78 19.76 16.73
C TYR A 65 -20.32 19.69 15.28
N ILE A 66 -20.05 20.83 14.63
CA ILE A 66 -19.41 20.85 13.30
C ILE A 66 -18.01 20.22 13.41
N LEU A 67 -17.22 20.55 14.43
CA LEU A 67 -15.91 19.93 14.64
C LEU A 67 -16.03 18.42 14.90
N VAL A 68 -17.03 17.97 15.65
CA VAL A 68 -17.32 16.53 15.84
C VAL A 68 -17.60 15.86 14.48
N PHE A 69 -18.48 16.45 13.67
CA PHE A 69 -18.85 15.90 12.36
C PHE A 69 -17.65 15.84 11.41
N VAL A 70 -16.86 16.92 11.36
CA VAL A 70 -15.65 17.00 10.55
C VAL A 70 -14.63 15.95 11.02
N SER A 71 -14.39 15.82 12.33
CA SER A 71 -13.50 14.77 12.88
C SER A 71 -13.94 13.38 12.44
N MET A 72 -15.24 13.06 12.55
CA MET A 72 -15.81 11.79 12.11
C MET A 72 -15.64 11.56 10.61
N ALA A 73 -15.81 12.59 9.79
CA ALA A 73 -15.59 12.52 8.34
C ALA A 73 -14.13 12.22 8.00
N PHE A 74 -13.17 12.89 8.64
CA PHE A 74 -11.73 12.63 8.45
C PHE A 74 -11.35 11.20 8.87
N ILE A 75 -11.85 10.72 10.01
CA ILE A 75 -11.62 9.35 10.50
C ILE A 75 -12.24 8.32 9.55
N GLY A 76 -13.45 8.58 9.05
CA GLY A 76 -14.12 7.74 8.06
C GLY A 76 -13.34 7.65 6.75
N CYS A 77 -12.91 8.79 6.21
CA CYS A 77 -12.06 8.84 5.01
C CYS A 77 -10.73 8.12 5.20
N ALA A 78 -10.08 8.30 6.36
CA ALA A 78 -8.84 7.58 6.71
C ALA A 78 -9.06 6.06 6.70
N SER A 79 -10.15 5.60 7.34
CA SER A 79 -10.51 4.19 7.40
C SER A 79 -10.75 3.59 6.01
N VAL A 80 -11.50 4.28 5.15
CA VAL A 80 -11.74 3.84 3.77
C VAL A 80 -10.43 3.76 2.98
N CYS A 81 -9.57 4.78 3.07
CA CYS A 81 -8.27 4.79 2.40
C CYS A 81 -7.38 3.62 2.87
N LEU A 82 -7.41 3.31 4.17
CA LEU A 82 -6.67 2.19 4.76
C LEU A 82 -7.16 0.85 4.20
N VAL A 83 -8.47 0.63 4.15
CA VAL A 83 -9.07 -0.59 3.58
C VAL A 83 -8.70 -0.75 2.10
N ILE A 84 -8.77 0.33 1.31
CA ILE A 84 -8.38 0.32 -0.10
C ILE A 84 -6.90 -0.02 -0.28
N SER A 85 -6.03 0.44 0.64
CA SER A 85 -4.60 0.16 0.62
C SER A 85 -4.30 -1.31 0.95
N ILE A 86 -5.00 -1.90 1.92
CA ILE A 86 -4.79 -3.29 2.38
C ILE A 86 -5.32 -4.33 1.39
N THR A 87 -6.41 -4.02 0.68
CA THR A 87 -7.08 -4.98 -0.21
C THR A 87 -6.07 -5.69 -1.13
N PRO A 88 -6.03 -7.04 -1.13
CA PRO A 88 -5.07 -7.79 -1.92
C PRO A 88 -5.30 -7.51 -3.40
N ARG A 89 -4.22 -7.16 -4.11
CA ARG A 89 -4.24 -6.98 -5.56
C ARG A 89 -3.51 -8.14 -6.19
N LYS A 90 -3.99 -8.58 -7.36
CA LYS A 90 -3.32 -9.61 -8.15
C LYS A 90 -1.96 -9.07 -8.60
N PHE A 91 -0.90 -9.49 -7.91
CA PHE A 91 0.48 -9.30 -8.36
C PHE A 91 0.77 -10.29 -9.47
N GLN A 92 1.57 -9.87 -10.45
CA GLN A 92 2.09 -10.82 -11.43
C GLN A 92 3.21 -11.62 -10.75
N GLN A 93 2.96 -12.92 -10.61
CA GLN A 93 3.99 -13.88 -10.25
C GLN A 93 4.68 -14.33 -11.53
N LEU A 94 6.00 -14.45 -11.49
CA LEU A 94 6.72 -15.14 -12.56
C LEU A 94 6.14 -16.55 -12.68
N ASP A 95 5.95 -17.02 -13.92
CA ASP A 95 5.45 -18.36 -14.19
C ASP A 95 6.23 -19.40 -13.35
N GLY A 96 5.52 -20.40 -12.83
CA GLY A 96 6.13 -21.40 -11.95
C GLY A 96 7.30 -22.13 -12.60
N LEU A 97 8.27 -22.56 -11.78
CA LEU A 97 9.50 -23.25 -12.20
C LEU A 97 9.27 -24.37 -13.24
N GLN A 98 8.16 -25.09 -13.14
CA GLN A 98 7.81 -26.17 -14.07
C GLN A 98 7.58 -25.68 -15.51
N LYS A 99 6.93 -24.52 -15.70
CA LYS A 99 6.72 -23.97 -17.05
C LYS A 99 8.03 -23.48 -17.67
N TRP A 100 8.92 -22.95 -16.84
CA TRP A 100 10.25 -22.51 -17.25
C TRP A 100 11.16 -23.68 -17.64
N GLN A 101 11.16 -24.74 -16.85
CA GLN A 101 11.89 -25.97 -17.18
C GLN A 101 11.37 -26.58 -18.48
N LYS A 102 10.04 -26.59 -18.67
CA LYS A 102 9.42 -27.08 -19.91
C LYS A 102 9.84 -26.23 -21.11
N TRP A 103 9.71 -24.90 -21.04
CA TRP A 103 10.12 -24.01 -22.13
C TRP A 103 11.60 -24.17 -22.48
N ARG A 104 12.47 -24.25 -21.47
CA ARG A 104 13.91 -24.43 -21.68
C ARG A 104 14.23 -25.76 -22.35
N SER A 105 13.49 -26.82 -22.02
CA SER A 105 13.61 -28.13 -22.68
C SER A 105 13.15 -28.05 -24.13
N ASP A 106 11.95 -27.49 -24.37
CA ASP A 106 11.37 -27.36 -25.71
C ASP A 106 12.30 -26.53 -26.62
N TYR A 107 12.84 -25.42 -26.11
CA TYR A 107 13.78 -24.57 -26.86
C TYR A 107 15.14 -25.25 -27.10
N LYS A 108 15.63 -26.05 -26.15
CA LYS A 108 16.85 -26.84 -26.34
C LYS A 108 16.67 -27.86 -27.46
N ASP A 109 15.52 -28.54 -27.49
CA ASP A 109 15.18 -29.51 -28.53
C ASP A 109 15.07 -28.82 -29.92
N ASP A 110 14.50 -27.62 -29.99
CA ASP A 110 14.44 -26.81 -31.21
C ASP A 110 15.84 -26.37 -31.71
N VAL A 111 16.72 -25.94 -30.80
CA VAL A 111 18.09 -25.54 -31.15
C VAL A 111 18.88 -26.75 -31.66
N ILE A 112 18.74 -27.92 -31.01
CA ILE A 112 19.36 -29.17 -31.47
C ILE A 112 18.79 -29.57 -32.84
N ALA A 113 17.47 -29.49 -33.03
CA ALA A 113 16.81 -29.81 -34.29
C ALA A 113 17.23 -28.88 -35.45
N SER A 114 17.63 -27.64 -35.14
CA SER A 114 18.15 -26.68 -36.13
C SER A 114 19.57 -27.00 -36.63
N GLY A 115 20.26 -27.97 -36.02
CA GLY A 115 21.64 -28.36 -36.37
C GLY A 115 22.72 -27.47 -35.74
N TYR A 116 22.34 -26.46 -34.94
CA TYR A 116 23.25 -25.58 -34.22
C TYR A 116 24.00 -26.35 -33.12
N GLY A 117 25.32 -26.15 -33.01
CA GLY A 117 26.15 -26.82 -32.00
C GLY A 117 26.27 -28.35 -32.15
N SER A 118 25.93 -28.90 -33.31
CA SER A 118 26.03 -30.35 -33.62
C SER A 118 27.44 -30.94 -33.47
N GLN A 119 28.49 -30.11 -33.57
CA GLN A 119 29.88 -30.51 -33.36
C GLN A 119 30.42 -30.11 -31.97
N GLU A 120 29.77 -29.17 -31.30
CA GLU A 120 30.22 -28.56 -30.06
C GLU A 120 29.01 -28.35 -29.12
N PRO A 121 28.69 -29.35 -28.28
CA PRO A 121 27.49 -29.35 -27.44
C PRO A 121 27.40 -28.16 -26.48
N HIS A 122 28.55 -27.60 -26.07
CA HIS A 122 28.62 -26.44 -25.18
C HIS A 122 27.99 -25.17 -25.80
N LEU A 123 28.03 -25.04 -27.13
CA LEU A 123 27.40 -23.91 -27.83
C LEU A 123 25.86 -23.96 -27.78
N VAL A 124 25.28 -25.16 -27.69
CA VAL A 124 23.83 -25.32 -27.49
C VAL A 124 23.45 -24.84 -26.10
N ASP A 125 24.21 -25.25 -25.08
CA ASP A 125 23.93 -24.87 -23.70
C ASP A 125 24.13 -23.35 -23.48
N ASP A 126 25.12 -22.74 -24.13
CA ASP A 126 25.31 -21.28 -24.12
C ASP A 126 24.18 -20.53 -24.83
N ALA A 127 23.73 -20.99 -25.99
CA ALA A 127 22.61 -20.38 -26.72
C ALA A 127 21.30 -20.48 -25.91
N VAL A 128 21.03 -21.64 -25.30
CA VAL A 128 19.87 -21.84 -24.42
C VAL A 128 19.99 -20.97 -23.18
N ALA A 129 21.16 -20.86 -22.56
CA ALA A 129 21.38 -20.00 -21.39
C ALA A 129 21.14 -18.52 -21.73
N HIS A 130 21.64 -18.05 -22.88
CA HIS A 130 21.47 -16.68 -23.32
C HIS A 130 20.01 -16.34 -23.63
N ALA A 131 19.30 -17.21 -24.36
CA ALA A 131 17.89 -17.04 -24.65
C ALA A 131 17.02 -17.10 -23.38
N THR A 132 17.36 -18.01 -22.45
CA THR A 132 16.69 -18.09 -21.13
C THR A 132 16.87 -16.79 -20.36
N CYS A 133 18.10 -16.25 -20.36
CA CYS A 133 18.42 -15.01 -19.66
C CYS A 133 17.65 -13.80 -20.24
N GLU A 134 17.61 -13.68 -21.57
CA GLU A 134 16.90 -12.58 -22.25
C GLU A 134 15.39 -12.66 -22.00
N GLN A 135 14.81 -13.85 -22.12
CA GLN A 135 13.38 -14.05 -21.92
C GLN A 135 12.97 -13.92 -20.45
N ALA A 136 13.83 -14.35 -19.52
CA ALA A 136 13.64 -14.13 -18.09
C ALA A 136 13.71 -12.64 -17.75
N THR A 137 14.67 -11.92 -18.34
CA THR A 137 14.84 -10.48 -18.16
C THR A 137 13.62 -9.70 -18.64
N ALA A 138 13.09 -10.02 -19.83
CA ALA A 138 11.89 -9.36 -20.36
C ALA A 138 10.67 -9.57 -19.44
N ARG A 139 10.42 -10.80 -18.99
CA ARG A 139 9.31 -11.10 -18.08
C ARG A 139 9.50 -10.52 -16.68
N LEU A 140 10.74 -10.49 -16.18
CA LEU A 140 11.09 -9.83 -14.93
C LEU A 140 10.82 -8.32 -15.03
N ALA A 141 11.22 -7.68 -16.12
CA ALA A 141 10.97 -6.25 -16.34
C ALA A 141 9.47 -5.93 -16.37
N GLU A 142 8.67 -6.70 -17.12
CA GLU A 142 7.21 -6.56 -17.18
C GLU A 142 6.56 -6.75 -15.80
N ALA A 143 6.92 -7.81 -15.08
CA ALA A 143 6.38 -8.09 -13.76
C ALA A 143 6.79 -7.01 -12.74
N THR A 144 8.02 -6.50 -12.83
CA THR A 144 8.55 -5.45 -11.95
C THR A 144 7.83 -4.12 -12.18
N ASP A 145 7.58 -3.73 -13.43
CA ASP A 145 6.83 -2.50 -13.75
C ASP A 145 5.35 -2.60 -13.30
N TRP A 146 4.71 -3.74 -13.57
CA TRP A 146 3.34 -4.00 -13.13
C TRP A 146 3.22 -3.95 -11.60
N ASN A 147 4.09 -4.67 -10.90
CA ASN A 147 4.07 -4.76 -9.44
C ASN A 147 4.45 -3.41 -8.79
N ALA A 148 5.40 -2.66 -9.36
CA ALA A 148 5.74 -1.30 -8.95
C ALA A 148 4.52 -0.39 -9.01
N THR A 149 3.80 -0.40 -10.14
CA THR A 149 2.58 0.40 -10.32
C THR A 149 1.52 0.06 -9.27
N LYS A 150 1.33 -1.23 -8.96
CA LYS A 150 0.38 -1.64 -7.89
C LYS A 150 0.82 -1.17 -6.51
N ASN A 151 2.12 -1.27 -6.20
CA ASN A 151 2.67 -0.82 -4.92
C ASN A 151 2.60 0.71 -4.77
N ASN A 152 2.86 1.47 -5.82
CA ASN A 152 2.71 2.92 -5.82
C ASN A 152 1.27 3.34 -5.54
N ILE A 153 0.27 2.64 -6.12
CA ILE A 153 -1.13 2.92 -5.81
C ILE A 153 -1.45 2.56 -4.36
N LYS A 154 -1.00 1.42 -3.84
CA LYS A 154 -1.20 1.05 -2.42
C LYS A 154 -0.61 2.12 -1.49
N LEU A 155 0.61 2.57 -1.78
CA LEU A 155 1.31 3.58 -1.01
C LEU A 155 0.60 4.94 -1.08
N ARG A 156 0.08 5.33 -2.25
CA ARG A 156 -0.72 6.55 -2.40
C ARG A 156 -1.94 6.56 -1.47
N TRP A 157 -2.69 5.46 -1.43
CA TRP A 157 -3.85 5.35 -0.52
C TRP A 157 -3.45 5.30 0.95
N PHE A 158 -2.33 4.64 1.28
CA PHE A 158 -1.78 4.67 2.63
C PHE A 158 -1.37 6.08 3.06
N ASN A 159 -0.70 6.83 2.18
CA ASN A 159 -0.32 8.22 2.46
C ASN A 159 -1.56 9.11 2.61
N MET A 160 -2.60 8.93 1.80
CA MET A 160 -3.88 9.62 1.98
C MET A 160 -4.50 9.30 3.34
N CYS A 161 -4.51 8.04 3.77
CA CYS A 161 -4.93 7.66 5.12
C CYS A 161 -4.16 8.43 6.19
N PHE A 162 -2.84 8.55 6.05
CA PHE A 162 -2.01 9.31 6.98
C PHE A 162 -2.40 10.80 7.01
N TYR A 163 -2.55 11.45 5.86
CA TYR A 163 -2.98 12.85 5.79
C TYR A 163 -4.34 13.09 6.44
N PHE A 164 -5.33 12.22 6.19
CA PHE A 164 -6.63 12.32 6.85
C PHE A 164 -6.53 12.09 8.36
N THR A 165 -5.65 11.19 8.80
CA THR A 165 -5.42 10.93 10.24
C THR A 165 -4.81 12.16 10.92
N VAL A 166 -3.79 12.78 10.32
CA VAL A 166 -3.19 14.02 10.86
C VAL A 166 -4.21 15.16 10.87
N GLY A 167 -5.02 15.29 9.81
CA GLY A 167 -6.12 16.24 9.76
C GLY A 167 -7.13 16.02 10.89
N ALA A 168 -7.51 14.76 11.15
CA ALA A 168 -8.38 14.39 12.25
C ALA A 168 -7.79 14.82 13.61
N ILE A 169 -6.50 14.59 13.86
CA ILE A 169 -5.84 15.01 15.11
C ILE A 169 -5.99 16.53 15.33
N GLY A 170 -5.79 17.34 14.30
CA GLY A 170 -5.93 18.79 14.40
C GLY A 170 -7.36 19.22 14.75
N VAL A 171 -8.36 18.62 14.08
CA VAL A 171 -9.78 18.93 14.33
C VAL A 171 -10.21 18.44 15.72
N VAL A 172 -9.75 17.27 16.14
CA VAL A 172 -10.04 16.71 17.48
C VAL A 172 -9.41 17.55 18.58
N ALA A 173 -8.20 18.10 18.37
CA ALA A 173 -7.60 19.03 19.30
C ALA A 173 -8.44 20.30 19.45
N ALA A 174 -8.91 20.88 18.34
CA ALA A 174 -9.83 22.03 18.37
C ALA A 174 -11.16 21.69 19.07
N GLN A 175 -11.71 20.49 18.81
CA GLN A 175 -12.90 19.97 19.48
C GLN A 175 -12.68 19.86 21.00
N ALA A 176 -11.53 19.38 21.46
CA ALA A 176 -11.19 19.24 22.87
C ALA A 176 -11.10 20.61 23.57
N VAL A 177 -10.52 21.62 22.91
CA VAL A 177 -10.48 23.00 23.40
C VAL A 177 -11.91 23.55 23.55
N MET A 178 -12.75 23.41 22.51
CA MET A 178 -14.14 23.85 22.56
C MET A 178 -14.96 23.14 23.64
N HIS A 179 -14.75 21.83 23.79
CA HIS A 179 -15.38 21.04 24.85
C HIS A 179 -15.02 21.58 26.24
N THR A 180 -13.76 21.93 26.46
CA THR A 180 -13.29 22.52 27.73
C THR A 180 -13.90 23.89 27.97
N ILE A 181 -14.00 24.74 26.93
CA ILE A 181 -14.66 26.04 27.01
C ILE A 181 -16.14 25.90 27.39
N LEU A 182 -16.84 24.95 26.77
CA LEU A 182 -18.25 24.67 27.07
C LEU A 182 -18.45 24.21 28.52
N LEU A 183 -17.59 23.30 29.00
CA LEU A 183 -17.58 22.88 30.41
C LEU A 183 -17.41 24.06 31.37
N LEU A 184 -16.45 24.96 31.09
CA LEU A 184 -16.20 26.13 31.95
C LEU A 184 -17.34 27.14 31.91
N ASN A 185 -18.06 27.25 30.80
CA ASN A 185 -19.21 28.14 30.67
C ASN A 185 -20.48 27.58 31.32
N GLU A 186 -20.67 26.26 31.32
CA GLU A 186 -21.75 25.60 32.07
C GLU A 186 -21.60 25.79 33.58
N VAL A 187 -20.37 25.75 34.12
CA VAL A 187 -20.09 26.01 35.55
C VAL A 187 -20.44 27.45 35.96
N LYS A 188 -20.57 28.37 35.01
CA LYS A 188 -20.87 29.80 35.26
C LYS A 188 -22.34 30.18 35.11
N LEU A 189 -23.21 29.26 34.71
CA LEU A 189 -24.64 29.50 34.63
C LEU A 189 -25.31 28.99 35.92
N PRO A 190 -25.72 29.88 36.84
CA PRO A 190 -26.48 29.53 38.04
C PRO A 190 -27.91 29.08 37.72
#